data_AF-A0A0G9H727-F1
#
_entry.id   AF-A0A0G9H727-F1
#
_cell.length_a   1.000
_cell.length_b   1.000
_cell.length_c   1.000
_cell.angle_alpha   90.00
_cell.angle_beta   90.00
_cell.angle_gamma   90.00
#
_symmetry.space_group_name_H-M   'P 1'
#
loop_
_entity.id
_entity.type
_entity.pdbx_description
1 polymer ?
#
loop_
_entity_poly.entity_id
_entity_poly.type
_entity_poly.pdbx_seq_one_letter_code
_entity_poly.pdbx_strand_id
1 'polypeptide(L)'
;MCSVMWRELEGSRDSTAPEEGKVESRARFLVDASFPSRGVELLRSAGAQVWTSADCDLLGQTESAHVAYALERELVLLTCNPDFLDLQRFPLQRGSAIFVFHFGSGSVNDLRRALRCLAPVLGSSCFSSGCTVEASSTGWARYHCPGNGTRQRRKYRLWHGKLQEWLGESCETA
;
A
#
# COMPACT_ATOMS: atom_id res chain seq x y z
N MET A 1 -32.50 11.57 3.28
CA MET A 1 -31.35 11.83 4.19
C MET A 1 -30.26 10.82 3.84
N CYS A 2 -29.15 11.26 3.26
CA CYS A 2 -28.04 10.36 2.92
C CYS A 2 -27.36 9.90 4.21
N SER A 3 -27.55 8.63 4.56
CA SER A 3 -26.87 8.00 5.68
C SER A 3 -25.36 8.09 5.48
N VAL A 4 -24.63 8.50 6.52
CA VAL A 4 -23.17 8.67 6.47
C VAL A 4 -22.54 7.27 6.38
N MET A 5 -22.07 6.90 5.18
CA MET A 5 -21.54 5.57 4.83
C MET A 5 -20.07 5.34 5.28
N TRP A 6 -19.53 6.18 6.16
CA TRP A 6 -18.16 6.06 6.68
C TRP A 6 -18.18 5.75 8.16
N ARG A 7 -17.48 4.69 8.57
CA ARG A 7 -17.26 4.31 9.97
C ARG A 7 -15.86 4.72 10.40
N GLU A 8 -15.76 5.42 11.52
CA GLU A 8 -14.46 5.64 12.17
C GLU A 8 -13.96 4.33 12.80
N LEU A 9 -12.69 3.99 12.58
CA LEU A 9 -12.07 2.84 13.24
C LEU A 9 -11.48 3.30 14.59
N GLU A 10 -12.08 2.85 15.70
CA GLU A 10 -11.64 3.18 17.05
C GLU A 10 -10.19 2.74 17.30
N GLY A 11 -9.42 3.54 18.05
CA GLY A 11 -7.99 3.30 18.32
C GLY A 11 -7.03 3.89 17.29
N SER A 12 -7.51 4.42 16.17
CA SER A 12 -6.69 5.20 15.21
C SER A 12 -6.51 6.65 15.69
N ARG A 13 -5.79 6.83 16.81
CA ARG A 13 -5.18 8.12 17.09
C ARG A 13 -3.95 8.26 16.19
N ASP A 14 -3.85 9.40 15.52
CA ASP A 14 -2.61 9.89 14.93
C ASP A 14 -1.61 10.08 16.08
N SER A 15 -0.92 9.01 16.47
CA SER A 15 0.22 9.08 17.38
C SER A 15 1.41 9.62 16.61
N THR A 16 1.33 10.88 16.20
CA THR A 16 2.48 11.71 15.81
C THR A 16 3.17 12.19 17.08
N ALA A 17 3.65 11.24 17.87
CA ALA A 17 4.68 11.44 18.87
C ALA A 17 5.54 10.16 18.84
N PRO A 18 6.82 10.22 18.43
CA PRO A 18 7.69 9.08 18.56
C PRO A 18 7.91 8.87 20.06
N GLU A 19 7.27 7.87 20.66
CA GLU A 19 7.71 7.38 21.95
C GLU A 19 9.17 6.93 21.81
N GLU A 20 10.03 7.46 22.68
CA GLU A 20 11.44 7.13 22.76
C GLU A 20 11.60 5.65 23.13
N GLY A 21 11.68 4.83 22.09
CA GLY A 21 11.81 3.39 22.17
C GLY A 21 11.83 2.87 20.75
N LYS A 22 12.95 3.11 20.05
CA LYS A 22 13.18 2.86 18.62
C LYS A 22 12.89 1.40 18.26
N VAL A 23 11.62 1.08 18.00
CA VAL A 23 11.25 -0.07 17.20
C VAL A 23 11.70 0.30 15.80
N GLU A 24 12.88 -0.17 15.40
CA GLU A 24 13.30 -0.10 14.01
C GLU A 24 12.28 -0.88 13.20
N SER A 25 11.34 -0.15 12.61
CA SER A 25 10.44 -0.69 11.62
C SER A 25 11.28 -1.31 10.51
N ARG A 26 11.24 -2.64 10.39
CA ARG A 26 11.88 -3.38 9.30
C ARG A 26 10.95 -3.50 8.11
N ALA A 27 10.15 -2.47 7.80
CA ALA A 27 9.36 -2.47 6.58
C ALA A 27 10.31 -2.44 5.37
N ARG A 28 10.16 -3.44 4.50
CA ARG A 28 11.06 -3.69 3.37
C ARG A 28 10.28 -3.57 2.08
N PHE A 29 10.68 -2.63 1.24
CA PHE A 29 9.99 -2.26 0.01
C PHE A 29 10.87 -2.50 -1.21
N LEU A 30 10.27 -3.08 -2.24
CA LEU A 30 10.76 -2.94 -3.62
C LEU A 30 9.94 -1.83 -4.29
N VAL A 31 10.59 -0.85 -4.89
CA VAL A 31 9.93 0.16 -5.72
C VAL A 31 10.29 -0.08 -7.19
N ASP A 32 9.28 -0.08 -8.06
CA ASP A 32 9.54 -0.20 -9.49
C ASP A 32 9.97 1.13 -10.14
N ALA A 33 10.34 1.08 -11.42
CA ALA A 33 10.81 2.26 -12.16
C ALA A 33 9.74 3.36 -12.35
N SER A 34 8.45 3.04 -12.19
CA SER A 34 7.36 4.03 -12.30
C SER A 34 7.20 4.88 -11.03
N PHE A 35 7.78 4.43 -9.92
CA PHE A 35 7.64 5.10 -8.63
C PHE A 35 8.58 6.32 -8.53
N PRO A 36 8.08 7.50 -8.10
CA PRO A 36 8.87 8.72 -8.10
C PRO A 36 10.00 8.67 -7.06
N SER A 37 11.19 9.13 -7.44
CA SER A 37 12.37 9.24 -6.56
C SER A 37 12.08 10.00 -5.27
N ARG A 38 11.27 11.07 -5.35
CA ARG A 38 10.85 11.84 -4.17
C ARG A 38 10.01 11.01 -3.18
N GLY A 39 9.25 10.02 -3.67
CA GLY A 39 8.55 9.06 -2.82
C GLY A 39 9.52 8.13 -2.10
N VAL A 40 10.58 7.68 -2.78
CA VAL A 40 11.65 6.85 -2.20
C VAL A 40 12.35 7.60 -1.06
N GLU A 41 12.68 8.88 -1.27
CA GLU A 41 13.27 9.74 -0.24
C GLU A 41 12.37 9.85 1.00
N LEU A 42 11.06 10.05 0.80
CA LEU A 42 10.09 10.12 1.90
C LEU A 42 10.04 8.81 2.69
N LEU A 43 9.99 7.66 2.02
CA LEU A 43 9.99 6.34 2.66
C LEU A 43 11.26 6.10 3.48
N ARG A 44 12.43 6.39 2.90
CA ARG A 44 13.71 6.26 3.60
C ARG A 44 13.81 7.21 4.81
N SER A 45 13.32 8.44 4.66
CA SER A 45 13.27 9.41 5.78
C SER A 45 12.34 8.97 6.92
N ALA A 46 11.33 8.14 6.61
CA ALA A 46 10.44 7.51 7.58
C ALA A 46 11.02 6.23 8.19
N GLY A 47 12.27 5.87 7.89
CA GLY A 47 12.98 4.72 8.46
C GLY A 47 12.78 3.40 7.69
N ALA A 48 12.11 3.41 6.54
CA ALA A 48 11.91 2.20 5.75
C ALA A 48 13.15 1.77 4.96
N GLN A 49 13.31 0.46 4.77
CA GLN A 49 14.29 -0.09 3.84
C GLN A 49 13.67 -0.18 2.45
N VAL A 50 14.30 0.49 1.48
CA VAL A 50 13.76 0.60 0.11
C VAL A 50 14.84 0.25 -0.91
N TRP A 51 14.57 -0.78 -1.69
CA TRP A 51 15.32 -1.16 -2.89
C TRP A 51 14.56 -0.68 -4.12
N THR A 52 15.26 -0.08 -5.07
CA THR A 52 14.71 0.29 -6.38
C THR A 52 14.95 -0.81 -7.41
N SER A 53 14.20 -0.81 -8.52
CA SER A 53 14.51 -1.69 -9.65
C SER A 53 15.96 -1.58 -10.12
N ALA A 54 16.57 -0.38 -10.01
CA ALA A 54 17.97 -0.19 -10.35
C ALA A 54 18.91 -0.91 -9.37
N ASP A 55 18.62 -0.87 -8.07
CA ASP A 55 19.42 -1.55 -7.03
C ASP A 55 19.36 -3.08 -7.15
N CYS A 56 18.36 -3.61 -7.86
CA CYS A 56 18.04 -5.03 -7.95
C CYS A 56 18.25 -5.63 -9.36
N ASP A 57 18.86 -4.89 -10.30
CA ASP A 57 19.03 -5.30 -11.70
C ASP A 57 17.70 -5.63 -12.42
N LEU A 58 16.61 -4.96 -12.01
CA LEU A 58 15.26 -5.16 -12.57
C LEU A 58 14.85 -4.09 -13.60
N LEU A 59 15.76 -3.20 -13.99
CA LEU A 59 15.46 -2.21 -15.03
C LEU A 59 15.11 -2.87 -16.36
N GLY A 60 13.98 -2.47 -16.95
CA GLY A 60 13.46 -3.05 -18.19
C GLY A 60 12.92 -4.48 -18.07
N GLN A 61 12.93 -5.07 -16.86
CA GLN A 61 12.32 -6.37 -16.62
C GLN A 61 10.79 -6.25 -16.57
N THR A 62 10.11 -7.37 -16.80
CA THR A 62 8.65 -7.44 -16.80
C THR A 62 8.05 -7.21 -15.41
N GLU A 63 6.77 -6.87 -15.36
CA GLU A 63 6.04 -6.73 -14.09
C GLU A 63 6.05 -8.04 -13.29
N SER A 64 5.93 -9.18 -13.97
CA SER A 64 5.99 -10.50 -13.35
C SER A 64 7.35 -10.77 -12.69
N ALA A 65 8.46 -10.29 -13.28
CA ALA A 65 9.78 -10.39 -12.66
C ALA A 65 9.88 -9.55 -11.37
N HIS A 66 9.29 -8.36 -11.35
CA HIS A 66 9.24 -7.52 -10.15
C HIS A 66 8.42 -8.19 -9.04
N VAL A 67 7.25 -8.74 -9.36
CA VAL A 67 6.43 -9.50 -8.38
C VAL A 67 7.17 -10.71 -7.85
N ALA A 68 7.82 -11.49 -8.73
CA ALA A 68 8.58 -12.68 -8.33
C ALA A 68 9.74 -12.30 -7.40
N TYR A 69 10.50 -11.26 -7.74
CA TYR A 69 11.59 -10.76 -6.91
C TYR A 69 11.11 -10.30 -5.54
N ALA A 70 10.00 -9.56 -5.49
CA ALA A 70 9.41 -9.08 -4.24
C ALA A 70 8.94 -10.26 -3.37
N LEU A 71 8.27 -11.26 -3.98
CA LEU A 71 7.80 -12.46 -3.30
C LEU A 71 8.96 -13.27 -2.70
N GLU A 72 10.00 -13.57 -3.48
CA GLU A 72 11.16 -14.36 -3.05
C GLU A 72 11.90 -13.75 -1.85
N ARG A 73 11.84 -12.42 -1.70
CA ARG A 73 12.58 -11.68 -0.66
C ARG A 73 11.68 -11.13 0.44
N GLU A 74 10.40 -11.48 0.42
CA GLU A 74 9.38 -11.02 1.35
C GLU A 74 9.30 -9.49 1.42
N LEU A 75 9.35 -8.84 0.26
CA LEU A 75 9.26 -7.39 0.10
C LEU A 75 7.83 -7.00 -0.28
N VAL A 76 7.42 -5.81 0.15
CA VAL A 76 6.20 -5.16 -0.37
C VAL A 76 6.56 -4.41 -1.64
N LEU A 77 5.85 -4.68 -2.74
CA LEU A 77 6.05 -3.98 -4.02
C LEU A 77 5.26 -2.67 -4.04
N LEU A 78 5.93 -1.56 -4.32
CA LEU A 78 5.32 -0.25 -4.53
C LEU A 78 5.50 0.17 -6.00
N THR A 79 4.42 0.63 -6.62
CA THR A 79 4.39 0.97 -8.04
C THR A 79 3.40 2.10 -8.31
N CYS A 80 3.57 2.80 -9.43
CA CYS A 80 2.57 3.68 -10.03
C CYS A 80 1.94 3.10 -11.31
N ASN A 81 2.34 1.89 -11.72
CA ASN A 81 1.79 1.22 -12.89
C ASN A 81 0.43 0.57 -12.55
N PRO A 82 -0.68 1.02 -13.16
CA PRO A 82 -2.02 0.49 -12.88
C PRO A 82 -2.20 -0.97 -13.32
N ASP A 83 -1.35 -1.51 -14.19
CA ASP A 83 -1.45 -2.89 -14.67
C ASP A 83 -1.32 -3.92 -13.53
N PHE A 84 -0.67 -3.54 -12.42
CA PHE A 84 -0.61 -4.36 -11.21
C PHE A 84 -1.94 -4.51 -10.47
N LEU A 85 -2.99 -3.77 -10.87
CA LEU A 85 -4.38 -3.96 -10.39
C LEU A 85 -5.12 -5.07 -11.13
N ASP A 86 -4.57 -5.60 -12.23
CA ASP A 86 -5.11 -6.78 -12.90
C ASP A 86 -4.92 -8.01 -12.01
N LEU A 87 -5.96 -8.36 -11.26
CA LEU A 87 -5.92 -9.49 -10.34
C LEU A 87 -5.99 -10.86 -11.04
N GLN A 88 -6.33 -10.92 -12.33
CA GLN A 88 -6.19 -12.15 -13.12
C GLN A 88 -4.70 -12.41 -13.39
N ARG A 89 -3.96 -11.34 -13.74
CA ARG A 89 -2.52 -11.37 -13.98
C ARG A 89 -1.71 -11.51 -12.69
N PHE A 90 -2.14 -10.87 -11.60
CA PHE A 90 -1.48 -10.84 -10.29
C PHE A 90 -2.42 -11.31 -9.18
N PRO A 91 -2.66 -12.63 -9.04
CA PRO A 91 -3.63 -13.17 -8.11
C PRO A 91 -3.24 -13.00 -6.64
N LEU A 92 -4.22 -12.59 -5.83
CA LEU A 92 -4.08 -12.28 -4.41
C LEU A 92 -3.74 -13.46 -3.49
N GLN A 93 -3.75 -14.71 -3.97
CA GLN A 93 -3.61 -15.87 -3.08
C GLN A 93 -2.16 -16.27 -2.81
N ARG A 94 -1.20 -15.78 -3.60
CA ARG A 94 0.19 -16.28 -3.62
C ARG A 94 1.26 -15.20 -3.78
N GLY A 95 0.91 -13.93 -3.63
CA GLY A 95 1.81 -12.80 -3.91
C GLY A 95 2.27 -12.03 -2.67
N SER A 96 3.41 -11.36 -2.79
CA SER A 96 3.79 -10.23 -1.94
C SER A 96 2.67 -9.18 -1.94
N ALA A 97 2.58 -8.37 -0.88
CA ALA A 97 1.68 -7.23 -0.92
C ALA A 97 2.11 -6.25 -2.03
N ILE A 98 1.14 -5.77 -2.82
CA ILE A 98 1.37 -4.83 -3.91
C ILE A 98 0.62 -3.54 -3.60
N PHE A 99 1.29 -2.39 -3.66
CA PHE A 99 0.68 -1.07 -3.52
C PHE A 99 0.85 -0.29 -4.82
N VAL A 100 -0.27 0.05 -5.44
CA VAL A 100 -0.36 0.86 -6.64
C VAL A 100 -0.78 2.26 -6.26
N PHE A 101 0.05 3.26 -6.57
CA PHE A 101 -0.14 4.64 -6.15
C PHE A 101 -0.53 5.56 -7.31
N HIS A 102 -1.53 6.40 -7.05
CA HIS A 102 -1.94 7.52 -7.87
C HIS A 102 -1.65 8.83 -7.12
N PHE A 103 -0.48 9.42 -7.40
CA PHE A 103 -0.03 10.64 -6.71
C PHE A 103 -0.64 11.95 -7.24
N GLY A 104 -1.60 11.89 -8.16
CA GLY A 104 -2.27 13.07 -8.70
C GLY A 104 -1.28 14.05 -9.34
N SER A 105 -1.15 15.25 -8.76
CA SER A 105 -0.25 16.30 -9.26
C SER A 105 1.24 15.99 -9.11
N GLY A 106 1.59 14.98 -8.30
CA GLY A 106 2.98 14.68 -7.95
C GLY A 106 3.58 15.66 -6.93
N SER A 107 2.76 16.55 -6.34
CA SER A 107 3.21 17.43 -5.26
C SER A 107 3.68 16.62 -4.03
N VAL A 108 4.64 17.16 -3.28
CA VAL A 108 5.12 16.51 -2.03
C VAL A 108 3.97 16.23 -1.05
N ASN A 109 2.94 17.08 -1.03
CA ASN A 109 1.77 16.89 -0.20
C ASN A 109 0.91 15.71 -0.68
N ASP A 110 0.71 15.55 -1.99
CA ASP A 110 -0.01 14.40 -2.52
C ASP A 110 0.74 13.09 -2.27
N LEU A 111 2.07 13.10 -2.44
CA LEU A 111 2.92 11.95 -2.11
C LEU A 111 2.75 11.56 -0.64
N ARG A 112 2.94 12.51 0.28
CA ARG A 112 2.78 12.25 1.72
C ARG A 112 1.38 11.74 2.06
N ARG A 113 0.34 12.30 1.46
CA ARG A 113 -1.05 11.88 1.72
C ARG A 113 -1.31 10.46 1.23
N ALA A 114 -0.87 10.12 0.03
CA ALA A 114 -1.05 8.79 -0.54
C ALA A 114 -0.26 7.73 0.23
N LEU A 115 0.97 8.04 0.67
CA LEU A 115 1.81 7.13 1.45
C LEU A 115 1.29 6.83 2.87
N ARG A 116 0.28 7.57 3.37
CA ARG A 116 -0.32 7.30 4.68
C ARG A 116 -0.92 5.90 4.81
N CYS A 117 -1.33 5.29 3.71
CA CYS A 117 -1.82 3.90 3.71
C CYS A 117 -0.76 2.88 4.18
N LEU A 118 0.52 3.26 4.16
CA LEU A 118 1.63 2.44 4.63
C LEU A 118 1.88 2.54 6.13
N ALA A 119 1.26 3.48 6.86
CA ALA A 119 1.48 3.61 8.30
C ALA A 119 1.28 2.30 9.08
N PRO A 120 0.26 1.47 8.80
CA PRO A 120 0.13 0.14 9.42
C PRO A 120 1.24 -0.84 9.03
N VAL A 121 1.81 -0.72 7.82
CA VAL A 121 2.92 -1.55 7.32
C VAL A 121 4.24 -1.15 7.99
N LEU A 122 4.44 0.15 8.19
CA LEU A 122 5.58 0.70 8.91
C LEU A 122 5.51 0.33 10.41
N GLY A 123 4.32 0.28 11.01
CA GLY A 123 4.16 -0.06 12.42
C GLY A 123 4.12 -1.56 12.73
N SER A 124 3.94 -2.43 11.73
CA SER A 124 3.69 -3.85 11.96
C SER A 124 4.09 -4.73 10.77
N SER A 125 4.71 -5.88 11.02
CA SER A 125 5.17 -6.85 10.01
C SER A 125 4.04 -7.65 9.35
N CYS A 126 2.78 -7.24 9.50
CA CYS A 126 1.60 -8.05 9.20
C CYS A 126 1.04 -7.90 7.76
N PHE A 127 1.69 -7.12 6.90
CA PHE A 127 1.32 -7.01 5.47
C PHE A 127 2.17 -7.96 4.62
N SER A 128 2.18 -9.25 4.96
CA SER A 128 3.13 -10.21 4.39
C SER A 128 2.60 -11.07 3.24
N SER A 129 1.29 -11.08 2.96
CA SER A 129 0.80 -11.89 1.82
C SER A 129 -0.60 -11.51 1.36
N GLY A 130 -0.75 -11.46 0.04
CA GLY A 130 -2.04 -11.65 -0.60
C GLY A 130 -3.02 -10.47 -0.55
N CYS A 131 -2.49 -9.25 -0.57
CA CYS A 131 -3.30 -8.07 -0.78
C CYS A 131 -2.71 -7.13 -1.83
N THR A 132 -3.60 -6.55 -2.64
CA THR A 132 -3.29 -5.43 -3.52
C THR A 132 -3.97 -4.19 -2.96
N VAL A 133 -3.26 -3.08 -2.89
CA VAL A 133 -3.77 -1.80 -2.40
C VAL A 133 -3.66 -0.79 -3.54
N GLU A 134 -4.78 -0.16 -3.85
CA GLU A 134 -4.85 1.01 -4.74
C GLU A 134 -4.92 2.25 -3.85
N ALA A 135 -3.95 3.15 -3.94
CA ALA A 135 -3.81 4.30 -3.05
C ALA A 135 -3.73 5.62 -3.80
N SER A 136 -4.34 6.67 -3.26
CA SER A 136 -4.28 8.04 -3.76
C SER A 136 -4.20 9.04 -2.62
N SER A 137 -4.07 10.34 -2.94
CA SER A 137 -4.01 11.38 -1.92
C SER A 137 -5.31 11.57 -1.12
N THR A 138 -6.42 10.96 -1.55
CA THR A 138 -7.74 11.08 -0.90
C THR A 138 -8.14 9.84 -0.09
N GLY A 139 -7.48 8.70 -0.31
CA GLY A 139 -7.81 7.44 0.35
C GLY A 139 -7.15 6.24 -0.34
N TRP A 140 -7.53 5.03 0.07
CA TRP A 140 -7.05 3.80 -0.55
C TRP A 140 -8.11 2.70 -0.52
N ALA A 141 -8.05 1.81 -1.49
CA ALA A 141 -8.83 0.58 -1.55
C ALA A 141 -7.91 -0.62 -1.36
N ARG A 142 -8.26 -1.52 -0.45
CA ARG A 142 -7.56 -2.79 -0.24
C ARG A 142 -8.37 -3.93 -0.83
N TYR A 143 -7.73 -4.69 -1.70
CA TYR A 143 -8.22 -5.94 -2.26
C TYR A 143 -7.55 -7.08 -1.50
N HIS A 144 -8.34 -8.02 -1.01
CA HIS A 144 -7.85 -9.26 -0.40
C HIS A 144 -8.80 -10.41 -0.73
N CYS A 145 -8.25 -11.60 -0.87
CA CYS A 145 -9.01 -12.84 -0.97
C CYS A 145 -8.76 -13.65 0.30
N PRO A 146 -9.72 -13.73 1.23
CA PRO A 146 -9.64 -14.69 2.31
C PRO A 146 -9.61 -16.11 1.73
N GLY A 147 -9.15 -17.08 2.52
CA GLY A 147 -9.03 -18.49 2.09
C GLY A 147 -10.33 -19.16 1.61
N ASN A 148 -11.47 -18.47 1.68
CA ASN A 148 -12.76 -18.87 1.11
C ASN A 148 -12.94 -18.52 -0.38
N GLY A 149 -11.94 -17.89 -1.01
CA GLY A 149 -11.97 -17.52 -2.43
C GLY A 149 -12.82 -16.29 -2.77
N THR A 150 -13.49 -15.67 -1.80
CA THR A 150 -14.33 -14.48 -2.04
C THR A 150 -13.47 -13.22 -2.09
N ARG A 151 -13.45 -12.52 -3.22
CA ARG A 151 -12.76 -11.23 -3.33
C ARG A 151 -13.47 -10.19 -2.47
N GLN A 152 -12.72 -9.53 -1.60
CA GLN A 152 -13.22 -8.40 -0.81
C GLN A 152 -12.45 -7.13 -1.15
N ARG A 153 -13.19 -6.07 -1.45
CA ARG A 153 -12.66 -4.71 -1.59
C ARG A 153 -13.12 -3.87 -0.40
N ARG A 154 -12.19 -3.23 0.30
CA ARG A 154 -12.50 -2.29 1.39
C ARG A 154 -11.88 -0.94 1.10
N LYS A 155 -12.65 0.14 1.25
CA LYS A 155 -12.17 1.50 1.02
C LYS A 155 -11.93 2.21 2.33
N TYR A 156 -10.85 2.96 2.39
CA TYR A 156 -10.39 3.67 3.56
C TYR A 156 -10.02 5.10 3.21
N ARG A 157 -10.09 5.99 4.20
CA ARG A 157 -9.55 7.35 4.12
C ARG A 157 -9.07 7.81 5.49
N LEU A 158 -8.19 8.80 5.49
CA LEU A 158 -7.85 9.55 6.70
C LEU A 158 -8.57 10.91 6.65
N TRP A 159 -9.48 11.16 7.59
CA TRP A 159 -10.27 12.40 7.69
C TRP A 159 -10.11 13.00 9.08
N HIS A 160 -9.65 14.26 9.17
CA HIS A 160 -9.31 14.93 10.44
C HIS A 160 -8.48 14.07 11.42
N GLY A 161 -7.44 13.39 10.89
CA GLY A 161 -6.55 12.55 11.70
C GLY A 161 -7.14 11.21 12.13
N LYS A 162 -8.36 10.87 11.68
CA LYS A 162 -9.03 9.61 11.99
C LYS A 162 -9.13 8.71 10.78
N LEU A 163 -8.81 7.43 10.96
CA LEU A 163 -9.02 6.41 9.94
C LEU A 163 -10.51 6.07 9.83
N GLN A 164 -11.03 6.10 8.61
CA GLN A 164 -12.42 5.77 8.30
C GLN A 164 -12.48 4.66 7.25
N GLU A 165 -13.39 3.70 7.43
CA GLU A 165 -13.73 2.63 6.47
C GLU A 165 -15.10 2.93 5.83
N TRP A 166 -15.22 2.71 4.53
CA TRP A 166 -16.48 2.80 3.80
C TRP A 166 -17.32 1.53 4.03
N LEU A 167 -18.58 1.70 4.43
CA LEU A 167 -19.50 0.59 4.72
C LEU A 167 -20.41 0.19 3.55
N GLY A 168 -20.37 0.90 2.43
CA GLY A 168 -21.19 0.54 1.27
C GLY A 168 -20.74 -0.78 0.63
N GLU A 169 -21.71 -1.50 0.05
CA GLU A 169 -21.48 -2.81 -0.59
C GLU A 169 -20.33 -2.72 -1.60
N SER A 170 -19.31 -3.53 -1.35
CA SER A 170 -18.13 -3.67 -2.20
C SER A 170 -17.91 -5.15 -2.51
N CYS A 171 -18.99 -5.84 -2.89
CA CYS A 171 -18.95 -7.17 -3.47
C CYS A 171 -18.89 -7.01 -4.98
N GLU A 172 -17.70 -7.17 -5.57
CA GLU A 172 -17.57 -7.45 -7.00
C GLU A 172 -17.66 -8.97 -7.13
N THR A 173 -18.76 -9.47 -7.69
CA THR A 173 -18.88 -10.87 -8.12
C THR A 173 -17.76 -11.17 -9.12
N ALA A 174 -17.09 -12.30 -8.89
CA ALA A 174 -15.96 -12.79 -9.67
C ALA A 174 -16.27 -12.94 -11.17
#